data_AF-Q0ZNM4-F1
#
_entry.id   AF-Q0ZNM4-F1
#
_cell.length_a   1.000
_cell.length_b   1.000
_cell.length_c   1.000
_cell.angle_alpha   90.00
_cell.angle_beta   90.00
_cell.angle_gamma   90.00
#
_symmetry.space_group_name_H-M   'P 1'
#
loop_
_entity.id
_entity.type
_entity.pdbx_description
1 polymer ?
#
loop_
_entity_poly.entity_id
_entity_poly.type
_entity_poly.pdbx_seq_one_letter_code
_entity_poly.pdbx_strand_id
1 'polypeptide(L)' 'MILANTENNTVKEISRKAGIKEEAVYHLLEFLTLAGVVEKKNDRYDVDSIIRTIAQLLIELPDPNAEN' A
#
# COMPACT_ATOMS: atom_id res chain seq x y z
N MET A 1 4.40 -3.96 1.70
CA MET A 1 4.27 -2.49 1.52
C MET A 1 2.80 -2.09 1.38
N ILE A 2 2.37 -0.93 1.90
CA ILE A 2 0.95 -0.51 1.94
C ILE A 2 0.35 -0.33 0.53
N LEU A 3 1.05 0.39 -0.36
CA LEU A 3 0.57 0.69 -1.71
C LEU A 3 0.38 -0.55 -2.61
N ALA A 4 1.22 -1.57 -2.47
CA ALA A 4 1.06 -2.80 -3.25
C ALA A 4 -0.24 -3.55 -2.89
N ASN A 5 -0.84 -3.24 -1.73
CA ASN A 5 -2.02 -3.93 -1.21
C ASN A 5 -3.33 -3.15 -1.42
N THR A 6 -3.31 -1.97 -2.06
CA THR A 6 -4.50 -1.13 -2.26
C THR A 6 -5.40 -1.62 -3.40
N GLU A 7 -5.37 -2.88 -3.84
CA GLU A 7 -6.25 -3.35 -4.92
C GLU A 7 -7.71 -3.49 -4.45
N ASN A 8 -8.46 -2.38 -4.43
CA ASN A 8 -9.84 -2.27 -3.95
C ASN A 8 -10.06 -2.83 -2.53
N ASN A 9 -9.07 -2.65 -1.66
CA ASN A 9 -9.06 -3.21 -0.31
C ASN A 9 -9.40 -2.12 0.73
N THR A 10 -10.00 -2.55 1.84
CA THR A 10 -10.21 -1.75 3.04
C THR A 10 -8.90 -1.61 3.84
N VAL A 11 -8.85 -0.64 4.76
CA VAL A 11 -7.71 -0.46 5.68
C VAL A 11 -7.36 -1.75 6.43
N LYS A 12 -8.39 -2.46 6.93
CA LYS A 12 -8.23 -3.73 7.65
C LYS A 12 -7.62 -4.83 6.78
N GLU A 13 -8.06 -4.95 5.53
CA GLU A 13 -7.51 -5.91 4.59
C GLU A 13 -6.05 -5.59 4.24
N ILE A 14 -5.73 -4.32 4.00
CA ILE A 14 -4.38 -3.83 3.71
C ILE A 14 -3.46 -4.06 4.90
N SER A 15 -3.92 -3.71 6.12
CA SER A 15 -3.21 -3.93 7.38
C SER A 15 -2.82 -5.39 7.56
N ARG A 16 -3.77 -6.31 7.39
CA ARG A 16 -3.53 -7.75 7.49
C ARG A 16 -2.51 -8.24 6.46
N LYS A 17 -2.63 -7.82 5.20
CA LYS A 17 -1.72 -8.25 4.12
C LYS A 17 -0.31 -7.68 4.30
N ALA A 18 -0.19 -6.44 4.75
CA ALA A 18 1.08 -5.74 4.91
C ALA A 18 1.79 -6.02 6.24
N GLY A 19 1.11 -6.63 7.22
CA GLY A 19 1.65 -6.84 8.57
C GLY A 19 1.86 -5.53 9.35
N ILE A 20 1.09 -4.49 9.04
CA ILE A 20 1.21 -3.14 9.62
C ILE A 20 -0.06 -2.82 10.42
N LYS A 21 0.06 -2.07 11.51
CA LYS A 21 -1.09 -1.64 12.33
C LYS A 21 -2.13 -0.87 11.50
N GLU A 22 -3.41 -1.17 11.73
CA GLU A 22 -4.54 -0.57 11.00
C GLU A 22 -4.54 0.97 11.06
N GLU A 23 -4.24 1.55 12.22
CA GLU A 23 -4.13 3.00 12.41
C GLU A 23 -3.04 3.63 11.53
N ALA A 24 -1.86 2.99 11.43
CA ALA A 24 -0.77 3.49 10.60
C ALA A 24 -1.13 3.39 9.11
N VAL A 25 -1.81 2.31 8.70
CA VAL A 25 -2.34 2.17 7.34
C VAL A 25 -3.36 3.25 7.04
N TYR A 26 -4.30 3.50 7.96
CA TYR A 26 -5.33 4.51 7.81
C TYR A 26 -4.72 5.90 7.58
N HIS A 27 -3.86 6.37 8.50
CA HIS A 27 -3.31 7.71 8.39
C HIS A 27 -2.43 7.91 7.15
N LEU A 28 -1.68 6.88 6.75
CA LEU A 28 -0.90 6.96 5.51
C LEU A 28 -1.81 7.04 4.29
N LEU A 29 -2.85 6.22 4.20
CA LEU A 29 -3.76 6.22 3.06
C LEU A 29 -4.57 7.52 2.97
N GLU A 30 -5.03 8.07 4.09
CA GLU A 30 -5.69 9.39 4.12
C GLU A 30 -4.75 10.49 3.62
N PHE A 31 -3.50 10.51 4.09
CA PHE A 31 -2.49 11.46 3.61
C PHE A 31 -2.25 11.33 2.10
N LEU A 32 -2.10 10.11 1.59
CA LEU A 32 -1.86 9.86 0.16
C LEU A 32 -3.10 10.13 -0.70
N THR A 33 -4.30 10.02 -0.13
CA THR A 33 -5.55 10.43 -0.79
C THR A 33 -5.59 11.94 -0.95
N LEU A 34 -5.23 12.69 0.11
CA LEU A 34 -5.11 14.15 0.04
C LEU A 34 -4.06 14.62 -0.96
N ALA A 35 -2.97 13.86 -1.12
CA ALA A 35 -1.93 14.13 -2.10
C ALA A 35 -2.32 13.75 -3.55
N GLY A 36 -3.49 13.13 -3.76
CA GLY A 36 -3.96 12.68 -5.08
C GLY A 36 -3.23 11.44 -5.62
N VAL A 37 -2.53 10.69 -4.76
CA VAL A 37 -1.81 9.47 -5.14
C VAL A 37 -2.72 8.24 -5.05
N VAL A 38 -3.54 8.18 -4.00
CA VAL A 38 -4.47 7.09 -3.73
C VAL A 38 -5.90 7.56 -3.98
N GLU A 39 -6.70 6.75 -4.65
CA GLU A 39 -8.13 6.98 -4.81
C GLU A 39 -8.89 6.25 -3.69
N LYS A 40 -9.85 6.94 -3.07
CA LYS A 40 -10.74 6.35 -2.06
C LYS A 40 -12.17 6.34 -2.59
N LYS A 41 -12.80 5.16 -2.61
CA LYS A 41 -14.21 4.95 -2.94
C LYS A 41 -14.89 4.29 -1.75
N ASN A 42 -15.67 5.07 -1.00
CA ASN A 42 -16.22 4.68 0.31
C ASN A 42 -15.11 4.32 1.31
N ASP A 43 -15.04 3.07 1.75
CA ASP A 43 -14.05 2.53 2.68
C ASP A 43 -12.91 1.75 1.98
N ARG A 44 -12.90 1.76 0.65
CA ARG A 44 -11.94 1.05 -0.18
C ARG A 44 -10.96 2.00 -0.85
N TYR A 45 -9.72 1.56 -0.94
CA TYR A 45 -8.61 2.32 -1.53
C TYR A 45 -8.16 1.64 -2.80
N ASP A 46 -7.71 2.44 -3.76
CA ASP A 46 -7.04 2.04 -4.99
C ASP A 46 -5.88 2.97 -5.33
N VAL A 47 -4.92 2.48 -6.11
CA VAL A 47 -3.80 3.28 -6.61
C VAL A 47 -3.62 2.96 -8.08
N ASP A 48 -3.11 3.91 -8.86
CA ASP A 48 -2.80 3.68 -10.26
C ASP A 48 -1.97 2.40 -10.46
N SER A 49 -2.30 1.66 -11.51
CA SER A 49 -1.70 0.36 -11.80
C SER A 49 -0.18 0.41 -11.92
N ILE A 50 0.39 1.49 -12.47
CA ILE A 50 1.84 1.65 -12.61
C ILE A 50 2.48 1.83 -11.24
N ILE A 51 1.89 2.68 -10.38
CA ILE A 51 2.36 2.89 -9.01
C ILE A 51 2.28 1.59 -8.22
N ARG A 52 1.19 0.82 -8.37
CA ARG A 52 1.04 -0.49 -7.73
C ARG A 52 2.10 -1.48 -8.18
N THR A 53 2.39 -1.55 -9.48
CA THR A 53 3.43 -2.43 -10.03
C THR A 53 4.81 -2.05 -9.53
N ILE A 54 5.16 -0.75 -9.55
CA ILE A 54 6.43 -0.27 -8.97
C ILE A 54 6.50 -0.65 -7.49
N ALA A 55 5.41 -0.46 -6.76
CA ALA A 55 5.34 -0.80 -5.35
C ALA A 55 5.58 -2.31 -5.10
N GLN A 56 5.02 -3.17 -5.95
CA GLN A 56 5.22 -4.61 -5.88
C GLN A 56 6.68 -4.99 -6.19
N LEU A 57 7.27 -4.40 -7.23
CA LEU A 57 8.67 -4.63 -7.58
C LEU A 57 9.62 -4.27 -6.43
N LEU A 58 9.39 -3.14 -5.75
CA LEU A 58 10.21 -2.73 -4.61
C LEU A 58 10.12 -3.68 -3.41
N ILE A 59 9.04 -4.46 -3.27
CA ILE A 59 8.95 -5.53 -2.26
C ILE A 59 9.77 -6.74 -2.68
N GLU A 60 9.77 -7.07 -3.96
CA GLU A 60 10.39 -8.26 -4.54
C GLU A 60 11.89 -8.11 -4.78
N LEU A 61 12.40 -6.87 -4.75
CA LEU A 61 13.84 -6.63 -4.84
C LEU A 61 14.55 -7.34 -3.68
N PRO A 62 15.53 -8.21 -3.97
CA PRO A 62 16.33 -8.85 -2.92
C PRO A 62 17.02 -7.77 -2.09
N ASP A 63 17.11 -8.00 -0.78
CA ASP A 63 17.88 -7.10 0.09
C ASP A 63 19.33 -7.10 -0.43
N PRO A 64 19.85 -5.94 -0.89
CA PRO A 64 21.20 -5.87 -1.42
C PRO A 64 22.28 -6.21 -0.37
N ASN A 65 21.90 -6.33 0.91
CA ASN A 65 22.76 -6.74 2.03
C ASN A 65 22.38 -8.11 2.63
N ALA A 66 21.43 -8.84 2.06
CA ALA A 66 21.22 -10.24 2.45
C ALA A 66 22.43 -11.06 1.97
N GLU A 67 23.35 -11.34 2.89
CA GLU A 67 24.45 -12.27 2.65
C GLU A 67 23.86 -13.62 2.19
N ASN A 68 24.38 -14.13 1.07
CA ASN A 68 24.07 -15.47 0.57
C ASN A 68 24.68 -16.55 1.47
#